data_AF-A0A9P7WYD8-F1
#
_entry.id   AF-A0A9P7WYD8-F1
#
_cell.length_a   1.000
_cell.length_b   1.000
_cell.length_c   1.000
_cell.angle_alpha   90.00
_cell.angle_beta   90.00
_cell.angle_gamma   90.00
#
_symmetry.space_group_name_H-M   'P 1'
#
loop_
_entity.id
_entity.type
_entity.pdbx_description
1 polymer ?
#
loop_
_entity_poly.entity_id
_entity_poly.type
_entity_poly.pdbx_seq_one_letter_code
_entity_poly.pdbx_strand_id
1 'polypeptide(L)'
;MSSSMSRVAPLLETLRIDCSDLNDGLSVENGIDMFSGGTDRLRDVDLYHVPIPWSSRPLSGLEKIRITGINMSPGPSSSEITDVLRRCPKLRDFELAYHIEEVPALVATPSEVELAHLPFLTSFKLDLDNAKTFNGIILSVRIPTCAEFELMCLQPISNIFSNETSHLTTVLVSAIQHVSQMSLRLSSSSLWLRGWPKLTNEDININLDHHSPWEGLARLMNAPAQQ
;
A
#
# COMPACT_ATOMS: atom_id res chain seq x y z
N MET A 1 -31.45 -26.93 -3.27
CA MET A 1 -31.82 -25.61 -2.71
C MET A 1 -31.15 -25.51 -1.35
N SER A 2 -29.92 -25.02 -1.32
CA SER A 2 -29.11 -24.96 -0.11
C SER A 2 -29.46 -23.67 0.63
N SER A 3 -30.01 -23.82 1.83
CA SER A 3 -30.31 -22.73 2.76
C SER A 3 -29.03 -21.90 3.01
N SER A 4 -28.92 -20.73 2.38
CA SER A 4 -27.90 -19.74 2.69
C SER A 4 -28.17 -19.21 4.10
N MET A 5 -27.51 -19.81 5.10
CA MET A 5 -27.41 -19.21 6.41
C MET A 5 -26.77 -17.84 6.23
N SER A 6 -27.55 -16.77 6.40
CA SER A 6 -27.05 -15.41 6.61
C SER A 6 -26.13 -15.46 7.83
N ARG A 7 -24.83 -15.54 7.60
CA ARG A 7 -23.81 -15.60 8.66
C ARG A 7 -23.31 -14.20 8.96
N VAL A 8 -24.22 -13.37 9.47
CA VAL A 8 -23.85 -12.08 10.08
C VAL A 8 -22.94 -12.38 11.27
N ALA A 9 -21.82 -11.67 11.38
CA ALA A 9 -20.89 -11.77 12.49
C ALA A 9 -20.77 -10.41 13.20
N PRO A 10 -21.83 -9.92 13.86
CA PRO A 10 -21.93 -8.53 14.34
C PRO A 10 -20.98 -8.23 15.51
N LEU A 11 -20.46 -9.27 16.16
CA LEU A 11 -19.49 -9.17 17.26
C LEU A 11 -18.04 -9.43 16.82
N LEU A 12 -17.81 -9.71 15.53
CA LEU A 12 -16.48 -9.97 15.03
C LEU A 12 -15.67 -8.68 14.99
N GLU A 13 -14.59 -8.62 15.77
CA GLU A 13 -13.67 -7.47 15.85
C GLU A 13 -12.39 -7.71 15.07
N THR A 14 -11.99 -8.97 14.91
CA THR A 14 -10.76 -9.38 14.21
C THR A 14 -11.06 -10.55 13.29
N LEU A 15 -10.63 -10.43 12.03
CA LEU A 15 -10.65 -11.49 11.04
C LEU A 15 -9.22 -11.85 10.66
N ARG A 16 -8.88 -13.13 10.78
CA ARG A 16 -7.61 -13.66 10.26
C ARG A 16 -7.88 -14.88 9.41
N ILE A 17 -7.40 -14.87 8.18
CA ILE A 17 -7.53 -15.98 7.25
C ILE A 17 -6.19 -16.19 6.56
N ASP A 18 -5.79 -17.45 6.56
CA ASP A 18 -4.62 -17.94 5.87
C ASP A 18 -5.06 -19.03 4.89
N CYS A 19 -4.77 -18.83 3.61
CA CYS A 19 -5.07 -19.75 2.53
C CYS A 19 -3.80 -20.34 1.90
N SER A 20 -2.63 -20.29 2.58
CA SER A 20 -1.36 -20.80 2.03
C SER A 20 -1.42 -22.27 1.60
N ASP A 21 -2.26 -23.07 2.28
CA ASP A 21 -2.41 -24.50 2.03
C ASP A 21 -3.37 -24.82 0.88
N LEU A 22 -4.08 -23.81 0.36
CA LEU A 22 -5.05 -23.96 -0.72
C LEU A 22 -4.33 -23.76 -2.07
N ASN A 23 -3.47 -24.71 -2.43
CA ASN A 23 -2.76 -24.76 -3.71
C ASN A 23 -3.73 -24.54 -4.91
N ASP A 24 -3.45 -23.49 -5.70
CA ASP A 24 -3.84 -23.21 -7.10
C ASP A 24 -5.33 -23.29 -7.54
N GLY A 25 -6.27 -23.60 -6.66
CA GLY A 25 -7.64 -23.96 -7.09
C GLY A 25 -8.73 -22.92 -6.89
N LEU A 26 -8.55 -21.96 -5.97
CA LEU A 26 -9.61 -21.02 -5.63
C LEU A 26 -9.52 -19.76 -6.51
N SER A 27 -9.77 -19.94 -7.80
CA SER A 27 -10.32 -18.86 -8.62
C SER A 27 -11.73 -18.55 -8.10
N VAL A 28 -11.80 -17.83 -6.98
CA VAL A 28 -13.07 -17.27 -6.52
C VAL A 28 -13.34 -16.10 -7.44
N GLU A 29 -13.91 -16.38 -8.61
CA GLU A 29 -14.26 -15.39 -9.64
C GLU A 29 -15.13 -14.23 -9.09
N ASN A 30 -15.66 -14.35 -7.86
CA ASN A 30 -16.45 -13.33 -7.20
C ASN A 30 -15.97 -12.94 -5.79
N GLY A 31 -14.79 -13.40 -5.37
CA GLY A 31 -14.30 -13.25 -3.99
C GLY A 31 -15.24 -13.87 -2.95
N ILE A 32 -14.75 -14.05 -1.72
CA ILE A 32 -15.57 -14.63 -0.65
C ILE A 32 -16.31 -13.48 0.04
N ASP A 33 -17.62 -13.32 -0.21
CA ASP A 33 -18.49 -12.51 0.68
C ASP A 33 -18.73 -13.31 1.97
N MET A 34 -17.74 -13.27 2.86
CA MET A 34 -17.66 -14.13 4.04
C MET A 34 -18.76 -13.88 5.06
N PHE A 35 -19.38 -12.69 5.06
CA PHE A 35 -20.23 -12.23 6.17
C PHE A 35 -21.56 -11.61 5.74
N SER A 36 -21.94 -11.68 4.46
CA SER A 36 -23.18 -11.09 3.94
C SER A 36 -23.37 -9.62 4.39
N GLY A 37 -22.26 -8.90 4.55
CA GLY A 37 -22.21 -7.50 4.98
C GLY A 37 -22.38 -7.19 6.48
N GLY A 38 -22.47 -8.18 7.38
CA GLY A 38 -22.70 -7.98 8.81
C GLY A 38 -21.45 -8.05 9.69
N THR A 39 -20.57 -7.04 9.63
CA THR A 39 -19.31 -6.99 10.41
C THR A 39 -19.04 -5.59 10.99
N ASP A 40 -20.05 -4.95 11.58
CA ASP A 40 -19.98 -3.54 12.01
C ASP A 40 -18.89 -3.25 13.06
N ARG A 41 -18.48 -4.29 13.81
CA ARG A 41 -17.42 -4.21 14.82
C ARG A 41 -16.04 -4.60 14.33
N LEU A 42 -15.90 -5.03 13.08
CA LEU A 42 -14.61 -5.44 12.54
C LEU A 42 -13.66 -4.24 12.50
N ARG A 43 -12.48 -4.40 13.09
CA ARG A 43 -11.43 -3.38 13.14
C ARG A 43 -10.12 -3.90 12.54
N ASP A 44 -9.86 -5.18 12.69
CA ASP A 44 -8.59 -5.79 12.30
C ASP A 44 -8.84 -6.88 11.25
N VAL A 45 -8.18 -6.76 10.10
CA VAL A 45 -8.21 -7.75 9.02
C VAL A 45 -6.78 -8.16 8.69
N ASP A 46 -6.51 -9.46 8.75
CA ASP A 46 -5.25 -10.08 8.35
C ASP A 46 -5.54 -11.22 7.37
N LEU A 47 -5.12 -11.05 6.12
CA LEU A 47 -5.45 -11.94 5.02
C LEU A 47 -4.17 -12.35 4.30
N TYR A 48 -3.87 -13.65 4.33
CA TYR A 48 -2.72 -14.23 3.65
C TYR A 48 -3.18 -15.21 2.55
N HIS A 49 -2.76 -14.96 1.30
CA HIS A 49 -3.22 -15.69 0.10
C HIS A 49 -4.75 -15.70 -0.09
N VAL A 50 -5.46 -14.67 0.37
CA VAL A 50 -6.93 -14.64 0.29
C VAL A 50 -7.41 -13.71 -0.81
N PRO A 51 -8.10 -14.23 -1.85
CA PRO A 51 -8.74 -13.38 -2.83
C PRO A 51 -9.99 -12.72 -2.25
N ILE A 52 -9.99 -11.39 -2.21
CA ILE A 52 -11.14 -10.59 -1.76
C ILE A 52 -11.51 -9.52 -2.78
N PRO A 53 -12.80 -9.18 -2.94
CA PRO A 53 -13.19 -8.00 -3.70
C PRO A 53 -12.76 -6.75 -2.93
N TRP A 54 -11.99 -5.86 -3.57
CA TRP A 54 -11.52 -4.62 -2.95
C TRP A 54 -12.67 -3.64 -2.65
N SER A 55 -13.77 -3.75 -3.37
CA SER A 55 -15.03 -3.06 -3.11
C SER A 55 -15.85 -3.66 -1.97
N SER A 56 -15.39 -4.75 -1.34
CA SER A 56 -16.16 -5.43 -0.30
C SER A 56 -16.34 -4.56 0.95
N ARG A 57 -17.50 -4.71 1.60
CA ARG A 57 -17.86 -3.99 2.83
C ARG A 57 -16.95 -4.28 4.03
N PRO A 58 -16.43 -5.51 4.23
CA PRO A 58 -15.53 -5.78 5.36
C PRO A 58 -14.26 -4.92 5.37
N LEU A 59 -13.84 -4.39 4.21
CA LEU A 59 -12.70 -3.48 4.08
C LEU A 59 -13.09 -2.01 4.34
N SER A 60 -13.87 -1.76 5.39
CA SER A 60 -14.36 -0.41 5.73
C SER A 60 -14.40 -0.21 7.24
N GLY A 61 -14.08 1.01 7.68
CA GLY A 61 -14.03 1.35 9.11
C GLY A 61 -12.94 0.60 9.90
N LEU A 62 -11.95 0.04 9.22
CA LEU A 62 -10.87 -0.74 9.83
C LEU A 62 -9.82 0.16 10.50
N GLU A 63 -9.19 -0.40 11.52
CA GLU A 63 -8.02 0.15 12.20
C GLU A 63 -6.73 -0.55 11.76
N LYS A 64 -6.82 -1.82 11.34
CA LYS A 64 -5.68 -2.57 10.79
C LYS A 64 -6.06 -3.38 9.57
N ILE A 65 -5.25 -3.27 8.53
CA ILE A 65 -5.36 -4.04 7.31
C ILE A 65 -3.99 -4.62 7.00
N ARG A 66 -3.90 -5.95 6.99
CA ARG A 66 -2.78 -6.69 6.43
C ARG A 66 -3.31 -7.61 5.35
N ILE A 67 -2.83 -7.41 4.13
CA ILE A 67 -3.21 -8.23 2.99
C ILE A 67 -1.91 -8.61 2.28
N THR A 68 -1.49 -9.86 2.40
CA THR A 68 -0.19 -10.31 1.93
C THR A 68 -0.28 -11.64 1.16
N GLY A 69 0.74 -11.93 0.35
CA GLY A 69 0.82 -13.18 -0.41
C GLY A 69 -0.25 -13.30 -1.49
N ILE A 70 -0.85 -12.19 -1.93
CA ILE A 70 -1.83 -12.27 -3.03
C ILE A 70 -1.07 -12.47 -4.34
N ASN A 71 -1.39 -13.56 -5.05
CA ASN A 71 -1.01 -13.78 -6.45
C ASN A 71 -2.31 -13.80 -7.28
N MET A 72 -2.85 -12.63 -7.61
CA MET A 72 -4.10 -12.50 -8.37
C MET A 72 -3.88 -11.77 -9.68
N SER A 73 -4.54 -12.27 -10.73
CA SER A 73 -4.61 -11.62 -12.03
C SER A 73 -6.08 -11.53 -12.48
N PRO A 74 -6.65 -10.31 -12.66
CA PRO A 74 -6.04 -9.02 -12.36
C PRO A 74 -5.99 -8.76 -10.84
N GLY A 75 -4.92 -8.11 -10.37
CA GLY A 75 -4.88 -7.56 -9.01
C GLY A 75 -5.60 -6.22 -8.89
N PRO A 76 -5.65 -5.62 -7.69
CA PRO A 76 -6.30 -4.33 -7.48
C PRO A 76 -5.67 -3.21 -8.29
N SER A 77 -6.52 -2.30 -8.76
CA SER A 77 -6.09 -0.98 -9.20
C SER A 77 -5.67 -0.10 -8.01
N SER A 78 -4.85 0.92 -8.29
CA SER A 78 -4.52 1.94 -7.29
C SER A 78 -5.77 2.63 -6.74
N SER A 79 -6.77 2.92 -7.59
CA SER A 79 -8.05 3.51 -7.18
C SER A 79 -8.80 2.66 -6.16
N GLU A 80 -8.87 1.34 -6.36
CA GLU A 80 -9.57 0.45 -5.43
C GLU A 80 -8.89 0.42 -4.06
N ILE A 81 -7.55 0.43 -4.04
CA ILE A 81 -6.77 0.49 -2.79
C ILE A 81 -6.99 1.84 -2.10
N THR A 82 -6.92 2.95 -2.84
CA THR A 82 -7.19 4.29 -2.30
C THR A 82 -8.61 4.37 -1.74
N ASP A 83 -9.60 3.77 -2.40
CA ASP A 83 -10.98 3.72 -1.92
C ASP A 83 -11.13 2.90 -0.63
N VAL A 84 -10.37 1.81 -0.46
CA VAL A 84 -10.28 1.10 0.84
C VAL A 84 -9.71 2.04 1.91
N LEU A 85 -8.61 2.72 1.61
CA LEU A 85 -7.95 3.63 2.56
C LEU A 85 -8.88 4.78 2.99
N ARG A 86 -9.61 5.39 2.04
CA ARG A 86 -10.60 6.45 2.33
C ARG A 86 -11.73 5.96 3.24
N ARG A 87 -12.15 4.70 3.09
CA ARG A 87 -13.18 4.09 3.94
C ARG A 87 -12.68 3.73 5.34
N CYS A 88 -11.39 3.89 5.63
CA CYS A 88 -10.76 3.55 6.90
C CYS A 88 -10.07 4.77 7.55
N PRO A 89 -10.81 5.82 7.93
CA PRO A 89 -10.21 7.05 8.49
C PRO A 89 -9.52 6.85 9.86
N LYS A 90 -9.77 5.72 10.53
CA LYS A 90 -9.14 5.33 11.81
C LYS A 90 -7.98 4.35 11.63
N LEU A 91 -7.55 4.11 10.39
CA LEU A 91 -6.48 3.16 10.08
C LEU A 91 -5.18 3.57 10.78
N ARG A 92 -4.59 2.61 11.49
CA ARG A 92 -3.33 2.71 12.20
C ARG A 92 -2.25 1.90 11.49
N ASP A 93 -2.59 0.69 11.09
CA ASP A 93 -1.65 -0.23 10.45
C ASP A 93 -2.17 -0.63 9.07
N PHE A 94 -1.40 -0.33 8.04
CA PHE A 94 -1.66 -0.78 6.68
C PHE A 94 -0.46 -1.54 6.15
N GLU A 95 -0.71 -2.75 5.65
CA GLU A 95 0.29 -3.58 5.00
C GLU A 95 -0.34 -4.26 3.79
N LEU A 96 0.27 -4.01 2.63
CA LEU A 96 -0.11 -4.62 1.37
C LEU A 96 1.14 -5.19 0.69
N ALA A 97 1.16 -6.50 0.50
CA ALA A 97 2.23 -7.19 -0.21
C ALA A 97 1.66 -8.16 -1.23
N TYR A 98 1.84 -7.90 -2.52
CA TYR A 98 1.34 -8.81 -3.55
C TYR A 98 2.17 -8.76 -4.83
N HIS A 99 2.06 -9.83 -5.62
CA HIS A 99 2.68 -9.94 -6.93
C HIS A 99 1.59 -10.00 -8.02
N ILE A 100 1.61 -9.05 -8.96
CA ILE A 100 0.75 -9.00 -10.14
C ILE A 100 1.54 -9.43 -11.37
N GLU A 101 1.03 -10.42 -12.08
CA GLU A 101 1.39 -10.61 -13.49
C GLU A 101 0.86 -9.43 -14.31
N GLU A 102 1.76 -8.79 -15.06
CA GLU A 102 1.51 -7.52 -15.74
C GLU A 102 0.33 -7.61 -16.73
N VAL A 103 -0.88 -7.25 -16.29
CA VAL A 103 -2.03 -7.10 -17.19
C VAL A 103 -1.99 -5.70 -17.79
N PRO A 104 -2.07 -5.54 -19.13
CA PRO A 104 -2.11 -4.23 -19.77
C PRO A 104 -3.34 -3.44 -19.30
N ALA A 105 -3.16 -2.57 -18.30
CA ALA A 105 -4.22 -1.72 -17.82
C ALA A 105 -4.61 -0.71 -18.92
N LEU A 106 -5.91 -0.65 -19.24
CA LEU A 106 -6.47 0.48 -19.98
C LEU A 106 -6.22 1.73 -19.16
N VAL A 107 -5.48 2.67 -19.73
CA VAL A 107 -5.06 3.91 -19.07
C VAL A 107 -6.30 4.73 -18.74
N ALA A 108 -6.78 4.65 -17.50
CA ALA A 108 -7.74 5.61 -16.99
C ALA A 108 -7.04 6.94 -16.82
N THR A 109 -7.58 7.99 -17.43
CA THR A 109 -7.10 9.37 -17.23
C THR A 109 -7.25 9.75 -15.75
N PRO A 110 -6.26 10.44 -15.16
CA PRO A 110 -6.32 10.84 -13.76
C PRO A 110 -7.50 11.79 -13.55
N SER A 111 -8.56 11.32 -12.89
CA SER A 111 -9.51 12.25 -12.28
C SER A 111 -8.83 12.91 -11.09
N GLU A 112 -9.35 14.06 -10.68
CA GLU A 112 -8.90 14.80 -9.49
C GLU A 112 -8.65 13.83 -8.32
N VAL A 113 -7.37 13.66 -7.94
CA VAL A 113 -6.97 12.63 -6.98
C VAL A 113 -7.30 13.13 -5.59
N GLU A 114 -8.46 12.76 -5.07
CA GLU A 114 -8.82 13.05 -3.70
C GLU A 114 -7.93 12.25 -2.74
N LEU A 115 -7.12 12.95 -1.93
CA LEU A 115 -6.15 12.30 -1.05
C LEU A 115 -6.84 11.56 0.10
N ALA A 116 -6.46 10.31 0.36
CA ALA A 116 -6.84 9.60 1.57
C ALA A 116 -6.19 10.26 2.80
N HIS A 117 -7.02 10.79 3.70
CA HIS A 117 -6.59 11.38 4.95
C HIS A 117 -6.57 10.33 6.07
N LEU A 118 -5.38 9.93 6.50
CA LEU A 118 -5.16 8.85 7.49
C LEU A 118 -4.45 9.40 8.75
N PRO A 119 -5.08 10.25 9.57
CA PRO A 119 -4.41 10.98 10.64
C PRO A 119 -3.89 10.11 11.79
N PHE A 120 -4.37 8.87 11.91
CA PHE A 120 -3.98 7.93 12.97
C PHE A 120 -2.99 6.85 12.50
N LEU A 121 -2.53 6.93 11.25
CA LEU A 121 -1.63 5.94 10.67
C LEU A 121 -0.30 5.95 11.41
N THR A 122 0.09 4.78 11.92
CA THR A 122 1.34 4.53 12.64
C THR A 122 2.29 3.64 11.85
N SER A 123 1.77 2.79 10.96
CA SER A 123 2.56 1.91 10.10
C SER A 123 1.95 1.86 8.70
N PHE A 124 2.76 2.11 7.67
CA PHE A 124 2.36 2.04 6.27
C PHE A 124 3.36 1.23 5.44
N LYS A 125 2.95 0.03 5.02
CA LYS A 125 3.80 -0.89 4.26
C LYS A 125 3.18 -1.21 2.91
N LEU A 126 3.97 -1.01 1.86
CA LEU A 126 3.64 -1.38 0.49
C LEU A 126 4.78 -2.19 -0.10
N ASP A 127 4.50 -3.40 -0.55
CA ASP A 127 5.42 -4.23 -1.32
C ASP A 127 4.73 -4.71 -2.59
N LEU A 128 5.04 -4.03 -3.69
CA LEU A 128 4.32 -4.18 -4.96
C LEU A 128 5.30 -4.39 -6.11
N ASP A 129 4.99 -5.28 -7.03
CA ASP A 129 5.75 -5.45 -8.28
C ASP A 129 5.18 -4.65 -9.45
N ASN A 130 4.16 -3.83 -9.24
CA ASN A 130 3.54 -3.00 -10.28
C ASN A 130 3.79 -1.51 -10.02
N ALA A 131 4.70 -0.91 -10.79
CA ALA A 131 5.12 0.49 -10.61
C ALA A 131 3.95 1.49 -10.77
N LYS A 132 3.01 1.25 -11.69
CA LYS A 132 1.86 2.15 -11.90
C LYS A 132 0.94 2.16 -10.69
N THR A 133 0.63 0.99 -10.16
CA THR A 133 -0.23 0.84 -8.98
C THR A 133 0.44 1.42 -7.74
N PHE A 134 1.73 1.08 -7.54
CA PHE A 134 2.56 1.65 -6.50
C PHE A 134 2.54 3.18 -6.54
N ASN A 135 2.81 3.78 -7.71
CA ASN A 135 2.81 5.23 -7.87
C ASN A 135 1.43 5.84 -7.60
N GLY A 136 0.36 5.24 -8.12
CA GLY A 136 -1.01 5.72 -7.89
C GLY A 136 -1.40 5.73 -6.41
N ILE A 137 -0.97 4.73 -5.63
CA ILE A 137 -1.24 4.69 -4.19
C ILE A 137 -0.42 5.76 -3.47
N ILE A 138 0.89 5.83 -3.72
CA ILE A 138 1.78 6.80 -3.05
C ILE A 138 1.32 8.24 -3.30
N LEU A 139 0.85 8.54 -4.52
CA LEU A 139 0.34 9.85 -4.88
C LEU A 139 -1.05 10.17 -4.29
N SER A 140 -1.78 9.17 -3.85
CA SER A 140 -3.15 9.33 -3.32
C SER A 140 -3.25 9.22 -1.80
N VAL A 141 -2.14 9.00 -1.10
CA VAL A 141 -2.11 8.83 0.36
C VAL A 141 -1.27 9.92 1.00
N ARG A 142 -1.84 10.58 2.01
CA ARG A 142 -1.07 11.48 2.88
C ARG A 142 -0.56 10.73 4.10
N ILE A 143 0.70 10.31 4.06
CA ILE A 143 1.36 9.62 5.18
C ILE A 143 1.62 10.62 6.32
N PRO A 144 1.14 10.39 7.55
CA PRO A 144 1.45 11.23 8.70
C PRO A 144 2.93 11.24 9.05
N THR A 145 3.39 12.34 9.65
CA THR A 145 4.78 12.53 10.07
C THR A 145 5.25 11.57 11.16
N CYS A 146 4.31 10.96 11.89
CA CYS A 146 4.57 10.01 12.96
C CYS A 146 4.48 8.54 12.53
N ALA A 147 4.21 8.25 11.25
CA ALA A 147 4.10 6.89 10.76
C ALA A 147 5.48 6.31 10.42
N GLU A 148 5.72 5.06 10.83
CA GLU A 148 6.73 4.22 10.17
C GLU A 148 6.22 3.88 8.77
N PHE A 149 7.10 3.93 7.77
CA PHE A 149 6.75 3.47 6.43
C PHE A 149 7.83 2.56 5.85
N GLU A 150 7.37 1.60 5.05
CA GLU A 150 8.19 0.67 4.30
C GLU A 150 7.60 0.52 2.89
N LEU A 151 8.32 1.02 1.90
CA LEU A 151 7.89 1.07 0.51
C LEU A 151 8.88 0.24 -0.31
N MET A 152 8.40 -0.85 -0.89
CA MET A 152 9.15 -1.74 -1.77
C MET A 152 8.45 -1.81 -3.12
N CYS A 153 9.20 -1.57 -4.17
CA CYS A 153 8.75 -1.75 -5.54
C CYS A 153 9.74 -2.61 -6.31
N LEU A 154 9.33 -3.78 -6.78
CA LEU A 154 10.18 -4.74 -7.51
C LEU A 154 10.15 -4.49 -9.03
N GLN A 155 10.35 -3.24 -9.43
CA GLN A 155 10.39 -2.82 -10.84
C GLN A 155 11.62 -1.96 -11.10
N PRO A 156 12.11 -1.91 -12.35
CA PRO A 156 13.17 -0.99 -12.73
C PRO A 156 12.85 0.44 -12.32
N ILE A 157 13.83 1.12 -11.73
CA ILE A 157 13.71 2.53 -11.27
C ILE A 157 13.23 3.44 -12.40
N SER A 158 13.59 3.17 -13.66
CA SER A 158 13.11 3.91 -14.82
C SER A 158 11.58 3.89 -14.97
N ASN A 159 10.92 2.81 -14.54
CA ASN A 159 9.47 2.68 -14.59
C ASN A 159 8.81 3.41 -13.41
N ILE A 160 9.51 3.46 -12.27
CA ILE A 160 9.06 4.16 -11.07
C ILE A 160 9.18 5.67 -11.24
N PHE A 161 10.31 6.14 -11.79
CA PHE A 161 10.69 7.55 -11.94
C PHE A 161 10.61 8.05 -13.39
N SER A 162 9.67 7.58 -14.18
CA SER A 162 9.42 8.13 -15.53
C SER A 162 9.15 9.65 -15.47
N ASN A 163 9.30 10.38 -16.58
CA ASN A 163 9.29 11.85 -16.61
C ASN A 163 8.05 12.54 -16.00
N GLU A 164 6.98 11.80 -15.70
CA GLU A 164 5.75 12.28 -15.05
C GLU A 164 5.82 12.25 -13.50
N THR A 165 6.96 11.85 -12.92
CA THR A 165 7.07 11.47 -11.50
C THR A 165 7.65 12.54 -10.57
N SER A 166 7.65 13.80 -10.99
CA SER A 166 7.98 14.96 -10.12
C SER A 166 7.17 14.97 -8.82
N HIS A 167 5.98 14.35 -8.82
CA HIS A 167 5.18 14.19 -7.63
C HIS A 167 5.70 13.10 -6.68
N LEU A 168 6.23 11.98 -7.18
CA LEU A 168 6.84 10.98 -6.30
C LEU A 168 8.05 11.56 -5.60
N THR A 169 8.89 12.29 -6.34
CA THR A 169 10.04 12.94 -5.71
C THR A 169 9.59 13.92 -4.63
N THR A 170 8.50 14.67 -4.86
CA THR A 170 7.91 15.56 -3.85
C THR A 170 7.36 14.81 -2.63
N VAL A 171 6.62 13.71 -2.84
CA VAL A 171 6.08 12.89 -1.74
C VAL A 171 7.19 12.26 -0.93
N LEU A 172 8.23 11.74 -1.61
CA LEU A 172 9.41 11.20 -0.97
C LEU A 172 10.16 12.26 -0.18
N VAL A 173 10.41 13.44 -0.77
CA VAL A 173 11.06 14.57 -0.08
C VAL A 173 10.26 15.02 1.13
N SER A 174 8.93 15.09 1.03
CA SER A 174 8.06 15.41 2.16
C SER A 174 8.15 14.35 3.27
N ALA A 175 8.11 13.06 2.91
CA ALA A 175 8.29 11.97 3.87
C ALA A 175 9.67 12.04 4.57
N ILE A 176 10.73 12.39 3.82
CA ILE A 176 12.09 12.55 4.33
C ILE A 176 12.18 13.65 5.40
N GLN A 177 11.44 14.76 5.24
CA GLN A 177 11.48 15.87 6.20
C GLN A 177 10.98 15.49 7.60
N HIS A 178 10.19 14.42 7.69
CA HIS A 178 9.46 14.05 8.88
C HIS A 178 10.00 12.82 9.62
N VAL A 179 10.98 12.12 9.05
CA VAL A 179 11.62 10.93 9.67
C VAL A 179 12.91 11.29 10.41
N SER A 180 13.25 10.54 11.47
CA SER A 180 14.58 10.64 12.14
C SER A 180 15.61 9.80 11.43
N GLN A 181 15.22 8.62 10.95
CA GLN A 181 16.10 7.68 10.31
C GLN A 181 15.46 7.22 9.02
N MET A 182 16.29 6.98 8.00
CA MET A 182 15.83 6.55 6.70
C MET A 182 16.83 5.58 6.09
N SER A 183 16.33 4.48 5.56
CA SER A 183 17.13 3.59 4.70
C SER A 183 16.57 3.65 3.30
N LEU A 184 17.44 3.94 2.33
CA LEU A 184 17.09 3.96 0.93
C LEU A 184 18.04 3.02 0.19
N ARG A 185 17.48 1.99 -0.43
CA ARG A 185 18.21 1.11 -1.34
C ARG A 185 17.61 1.23 -2.73
N LEU A 186 18.47 1.57 -3.68
CA LEU A 186 18.14 1.64 -5.08
C LEU A 186 18.94 0.58 -5.82
N SER A 187 18.26 -0.26 -6.59
CA SER A 187 18.90 -1.20 -7.51
C SER A 187 18.37 -0.97 -8.93
N SER A 188 19.01 -1.57 -9.93
CA SER A 188 18.49 -1.50 -11.32
C SER A 188 17.08 -2.08 -11.47
N SER A 189 16.62 -2.91 -10.54
CA SER A 189 15.36 -3.64 -10.60
C SER A 189 14.44 -3.40 -9.40
N SER A 190 14.82 -2.56 -8.44
CA SER A 190 14.00 -2.33 -7.26
C SER A 190 14.25 -0.98 -6.58
N LEU A 191 13.21 -0.50 -5.91
CA LEU A 191 13.24 0.57 -4.93
C LEU A 191 12.86 -0.04 -3.58
N TRP A 192 13.69 0.17 -2.56
CA TRP A 192 13.30 -0.07 -1.17
C TRP A 192 13.58 1.18 -0.35
N LEU A 193 12.55 1.65 0.31
CA LEU A 193 12.58 2.84 1.12
C LEU A 193 11.92 2.55 2.45
N ARG A 194 12.65 2.77 3.54
CA ARG A 194 12.14 2.67 4.90
C ARG A 194 12.41 3.94 5.68
N GLY A 195 11.41 4.40 6.42
CA GLY A 195 11.51 5.58 7.27
C GLY A 195 10.92 5.32 8.65
N TRP A 196 11.58 5.85 9.68
CA TRP A 196 11.13 5.77 11.07
C TRP A 196 10.77 7.14 11.62
N PRO A 197 9.72 7.24 12.46
CA PRO A 197 9.33 8.52 13.05
C PRO A 197 10.40 9.05 14.00
N LYS A 198 10.49 10.37 14.14
CA LYS A 198 11.39 11.04 15.08
C LYS A 198 11.07 10.66 16.52
N LEU A 199 11.86 9.74 17.08
CA LEU A 199 11.80 9.37 18.50
C LEU A 199 12.59 10.35 19.38
N THR A 200 13.64 10.97 18.84
CA THR A 200 14.57 11.90 19.51
C THR A 200 15.20 12.87 18.50
N ASN A 201 15.89 13.93 18.98
CA ASN A 201 16.68 14.89 18.16
C ASN A 201 17.98 14.24 17.63
N GLU A 202 17.89 13.08 17.01
CA GLU A 202 19.04 12.42 16.38
C GLU A 202 19.17 12.81 14.91
N ASP A 203 20.42 12.82 14.43
CA ASP A 203 20.78 13.14 13.06
C ASP A 203 20.16 12.15 12.06
N ILE A 204 19.78 12.66 10.88
CA ILE A 204 19.26 11.84 9.79
C ILE A 204 20.40 10.98 9.23
N ASN A 205 20.39 9.70 9.58
CA ASN A 205 21.31 8.73 9.00
C ASN A 205 20.69 8.10 7.75
N ILE A 206 21.23 8.45 6.57
CA ILE A 206 20.84 7.86 5.29
C ILE A 206 21.87 6.78 4.96
N ASN A 207 21.50 5.51 5.13
CA ASN A 207 22.35 4.41 4.71
C ASN A 207 22.07 4.09 3.23
N LEU A 208 23.02 4.45 2.37
CA LEU A 208 23.01 4.15 0.93
C LEU A 208 23.87 2.92 0.67
N ASP A 209 23.28 1.88 0.08
CA ASP A 209 24.03 0.68 -0.31
C ASP A 209 24.91 0.96 -1.55
N HIS A 210 26.13 0.40 -1.56
CA HIS A 210 27.23 0.76 -2.47
C HIS A 210 27.05 0.45 -3.97
N HIS A 211 25.84 0.06 -4.41
CA HIS A 211 25.55 -0.31 -5.80
C HIS A 211 24.52 0.60 -6.51
N SER A 212 24.10 1.69 -5.87
CA SER A 212 23.09 2.60 -6.44
C SER A 212 23.66 3.63 -7.43
N PRO A 213 22.99 3.90 -8.57
CA PRO A 213 23.36 5.00 -9.48
C PRO A 213 23.02 6.35 -8.83
N TRP A 214 24.07 7.06 -8.39
CA TRP A 214 24.01 8.33 -7.64
C TRP A 214 23.31 9.49 -8.36
N GLU A 215 23.23 9.44 -9.70
CA GLU A 215 22.67 10.54 -10.51
C GLU A 215 21.17 10.77 -10.26
N GLY A 216 20.40 9.73 -9.96
CA GLY A 216 18.97 9.85 -9.67
C GLY A 216 18.69 10.55 -8.33
N LEU A 217 19.43 10.18 -7.29
CA LEU A 217 19.32 10.78 -5.96
C LEU A 217 19.86 12.21 -5.91
N ALA A 218 20.98 12.48 -6.59
CA ALA A 218 21.50 13.83 -6.69
C ALA A 218 20.50 14.79 -7.36
N ARG A 219 19.72 14.32 -8.34
CA ARG A 219 18.63 15.12 -8.93
C ARG A 219 17.46 15.33 -7.95
N LEU A 220 17.12 14.30 -7.18
CA LEU A 220 16.08 14.34 -6.14
C LEU A 220 16.43 15.32 -5.01
N MET A 221 17.68 15.31 -4.54
CA MET A 221 18.13 16.16 -3.43
C MET A 221 18.51 17.59 -3.85
N ASN A 222 18.82 17.81 -5.13
CA ASN A 222 19.13 19.15 -5.68
C ASN A 222 17.92 19.83 -6.37
N ALA A 223 16.74 19.19 -6.39
CA ALA A 223 15.54 19.84 -6.87
C ALA A 223 15.16 20.98 -5.90
N PRO A 224 15.03 22.24 -6.37
CA PRO A 224 14.63 23.33 -5.50
C PRO A 224 13.25 23.04 -4.93
N ALA A 225 13.10 23.15 -3.60
CA ALA A 225 11.81 23.07 -2.94
C ALA A 225 10.90 24.15 -3.56
N GLN A 226 9.93 23.73 -4.37
CA GLN A 226 8.93 24.64 -4.90
C GLN A 226 8.04 25.03 -3.73
N GLN A 227 8.15 26.30 -3.32
CA GLN A 227 7.29 26.94 -2.31
C GLN A 227 5.87 27.17 -2.85
#